data_AF-A0A2C9LDT1-F1
#
_entry.id   AF-A0A2C9LDT1-F1
#
_cell.length_a   1.000
_cell.length_b   1.000
_cell.length_c   1.000
_cell.angle_alpha   90.00
_cell.angle_beta   90.00
_cell.angle_gamma   90.00
#
_symmetry.space_group_name_H-M   'P 1'
#
loop_
_entity.id
_entity.type
_entity.pdbx_description
1 polymer ?
#
loop_
_entity_poly.entity_id
_entity_poly.type
_entity_poly.pdbx_seq_one_letter_code
_entity_poly.pdbx_strand_id
1 'polypeptide(L)'
;MLHYPEVQQKIYKEIVEQIGTERPPNITDKSNLKYLTAVIMEVQRKASIVPLSLPHLCNKDTTLAGYNIPKGTIVMPNLDAIHASKEIWRDPENFRPERFLDAKGNIIKREELMPFSIGRRICLGESLAKMELFLYLSTLFQKFEFLPASPDKVPPLQDTWGLVAAPEPFEIRCVERAN
;
A
#
# COMPACT_ATOMS: atom_id res chain seq x y z
N MET A 1 -1.90 -10.86 -1.74
CA MET A 1 -2.11 -11.79 -0.61
C MET A 1 -2.00 -13.25 -0.98
N LEU A 2 -2.27 -13.67 -2.23
CA LEU A 2 -2.10 -15.07 -2.66
C LEU A 2 -0.67 -15.61 -2.48
N HIS A 3 0.34 -14.75 -2.67
CA HIS A 3 1.76 -15.05 -2.41
C HIS A 3 2.15 -15.08 -0.93
N TYR A 4 1.27 -14.60 -0.05
CA TYR A 4 1.53 -14.43 1.39
C TYR A 4 0.33 -14.92 2.21
N PRO A 5 -0.04 -16.21 2.11
CA PRO A 5 -1.19 -16.77 2.84
C PRO A 5 -1.06 -16.59 4.36
N GLU A 6 0.15 -16.61 4.89
CA GLU A 6 0.45 -16.35 6.30
C GLU A 6 0.12 -14.92 6.73
N VAL A 7 0.37 -13.93 5.87
CA VAL A 7 -0.03 -12.53 6.12
C VAL A 7 -1.55 -12.42 6.11
N GLN A 8 -2.20 -13.07 5.13
CA GLN A 8 -3.66 -13.09 5.05
C GLN A 8 -4.29 -13.69 6.32
N GLN A 9 -3.73 -14.80 6.83
CA GLN A 9 -4.21 -15.43 8.04
C GLN A 9 -3.97 -14.58 9.30
N LYS A 10 -2.84 -13.87 9.38
CA LYS A 10 -2.59 -12.91 10.48
C LYS A 10 -3.60 -11.76 10.47
N ILE A 11 -3.93 -11.21 9.30
CA ILE A 11 -4.97 -10.18 9.17
C ILE A 11 -6.31 -10.70 9.68
N TYR A 12 -6.72 -11.89 9.23
CA TYR A 12 -7.99 -12.48 9.66
C TYR A 12 -8.02 -12.70 11.17
N LYS A 13 -6.94 -13.24 11.75
CA LYS A 13 -6.82 -13.42 13.21
C LYS A 13 -6.95 -12.10 13.96
N GLU A 14 -6.26 -11.05 13.51
CA GLU A 14 -6.38 -9.71 14.11
C GLU A 14 -7.83 -9.21 14.07
N ILE A 15 -8.53 -9.37 12.94
CA ILE A 15 -9.92 -8.95 12.80
C ILE A 15 -10.82 -9.71 13.78
N VAL A 16 -10.70 -11.03 13.85
CA VAL A 16 -11.51 -11.86 14.76
C VAL A 16 -11.26 -11.47 16.23
N GLU A 17 -10.00 -11.27 16.62
CA GLU A 17 -9.65 -10.93 18.00
C GLU A 17 -10.11 -9.52 18.42
N GLN A 18 -10.07 -8.54 17.51
CA GLN A 18 -10.36 -7.15 17.84
C GLN A 18 -11.81 -6.74 17.57
N ILE A 19 -12.49 -7.40 16.64
CA ILE A 19 -13.81 -7.00 16.15
C ILE A 19 -14.84 -8.14 16.24
N GLY A 20 -14.42 -9.39 16.03
CA GLY A 20 -15.31 -10.54 15.86
C GLY A 20 -15.83 -10.69 14.41
N THR A 21 -16.86 -11.52 14.24
CA THR A 21 -17.48 -11.84 12.93
C THR A 21 -18.98 -11.50 12.88
N GLU A 22 -19.55 -11.02 13.99
CA GLU A 22 -20.97 -10.73 14.16
C GLU A 22 -21.40 -9.43 13.44
N ARG A 23 -20.44 -8.56 13.14
CA ARG A 23 -20.65 -7.29 12.42
C ARG A 23 -19.50 -7.00 11.44
N PRO A 24 -19.74 -6.24 10.37
CA PRO A 24 -18.67 -5.74 9.54
C PRO A 24 -17.77 -4.74 10.31
N PRO A 25 -16.46 -4.65 9.97
CA PRO A 25 -15.59 -3.59 10.44
C PRO A 25 -16.08 -2.21 9.97
N ASN A 26 -15.84 -1.19 10.78
CA ASN A 26 -16.11 0.20 10.43
C ASN A 26 -14.87 1.08 10.73
N ILE A 27 -14.92 2.36 10.36
CA ILE A 27 -13.73 3.21 10.40
C ILE A 27 -13.18 3.45 11.81
N THR A 28 -14.01 3.32 12.84
CA THR A 28 -13.57 3.47 14.24
C THR A 28 -12.67 2.32 14.71
N ASP A 29 -12.80 1.14 14.08
CA ASP A 29 -12.00 -0.05 14.38
C ASP A 29 -10.55 0.07 13.87
N LYS A 30 -10.25 1.05 13.01
CA LYS A 30 -8.92 1.22 12.40
C LYS A 30 -7.78 1.33 13.41
N SER A 31 -8.05 1.92 14.57
CA SER A 31 -7.04 2.05 15.64
C SER A 31 -6.64 0.71 16.27
N ASN A 32 -7.50 -0.30 16.17
CA ASN A 32 -7.28 -1.65 16.71
C ASN A 32 -6.64 -2.60 15.68
N LEU A 33 -6.92 -2.41 14.38
CA LEU A 33 -6.38 -3.25 13.29
C LEU A 33 -5.04 -2.72 12.75
N LYS A 34 -4.01 -2.82 13.58
CA LYS A 34 -2.68 -2.27 13.31
C LYS A 34 -1.96 -3.09 12.25
N TYR A 35 -1.99 -4.41 12.33
CA TYR A 35 -1.36 -5.30 11.35
C TYR A 35 -1.96 -5.10 9.96
N LEU A 36 -3.29 -5.04 9.81
CA LEU A 36 -3.92 -4.69 8.54
C LEU A 36 -3.47 -3.31 8.03
N THR A 37 -3.38 -2.32 8.92
CA THR A 37 -2.89 -0.98 8.54
C THR A 37 -1.45 -1.04 8.02
N ALA A 38 -0.57 -1.81 8.68
CA ALA A 38 0.81 -2.02 8.24
C ALA A 38 0.89 -2.76 6.90
N VAL A 39 0.02 -3.74 6.66
CA VAL A 39 -0.11 -4.43 5.37
C VAL A 39 -0.49 -3.46 4.26
N ILE A 40 -1.48 -2.59 4.49
CA ILE A 40 -1.89 -1.58 3.51
C ILE A 40 -0.72 -0.66 3.16
N MET A 41 0.03 -0.21 4.16
CA MET A 41 1.22 0.64 3.97
C MET A 41 2.30 -0.07 3.13
N GLU A 42 2.56 -1.35 3.41
CA GLU A 42 3.55 -2.13 2.65
C GLU A 42 3.10 -2.45 1.22
N VAL A 43 1.80 -2.69 1.00
CA VAL A 43 1.24 -2.80 -0.35
C VAL A 43 1.42 -1.50 -1.12
N GLN A 44 1.09 -0.35 -0.52
CA GLN A 44 1.26 0.95 -1.15
C GLN A 44 2.73 1.25 -1.49
N ARG A 45 3.67 0.89 -0.61
CA ARG A 45 5.11 1.02 -0.88
C ARG A 45 5.51 0.14 -2.07
N LYS A 46 5.21 -1.16 -2.00
CA LYS A 46 5.74 -2.16 -2.93
C LYS A 46 5.11 -2.06 -4.32
N ALA A 47 3.82 -1.73 -4.39
CA ALA A 47 3.12 -1.58 -5.66
C ALA A 47 3.44 -0.23 -6.33
N SER A 48 3.76 0.81 -5.54
CA SER A 48 4.14 2.14 -6.02
C SER A 48 3.30 2.60 -7.23
N ILE A 49 1.97 2.51 -7.11
CA ILE A 49 1.04 2.47 -8.26
C ILE A 49 1.10 3.72 -9.17
N VAL A 50 1.64 4.84 -8.70
CA VAL A 50 1.96 6.02 -9.53
C VAL A 50 3.46 6.30 -9.41
N PRO A 51 4.32 5.51 -10.08
CA PRO A 51 5.75 5.41 -9.75
C PRO A 51 6.52 6.71 -10.02
N LEU A 52 6.13 7.46 -11.05
CA LEU A 52 6.70 8.78 -11.40
C LEU A 52 5.84 9.97 -10.96
N SER A 53 4.88 9.74 -10.06
CA SER A 53 3.88 10.73 -9.65
C SER A 53 3.20 11.41 -10.86
N LEU A 54 2.67 12.62 -10.65
CA LEU A 54 2.19 13.48 -11.74
C LEU A 54 3.25 14.53 -12.09
N PRO A 55 3.38 14.95 -13.37
CA PRO A 55 4.30 16.01 -13.75
C PRO A 55 4.02 17.32 -13.01
N HIS A 56 5.07 17.97 -12.53
CA HIS A 56 5.05 19.33 -12.01
C HIS A 56 5.77 20.29 -12.96
N LEU A 57 5.45 21.58 -12.88
CA LEU A 57 6.12 22.64 -13.64
C LEU A 57 6.80 23.62 -12.69
N CYS A 58 8.07 23.91 -12.92
CA CYS A 58 8.81 24.91 -12.16
C CYS A 58 8.30 26.32 -12.52
N ASN A 59 7.79 27.07 -11.53
CA ASN A 59 7.15 28.37 -11.78
C ASN A 59 8.10 29.57 -11.76
N LYS A 60 9.35 29.37 -11.32
CA LYS A 60 10.44 30.34 -11.29
C LYS A 60 11.78 29.60 -11.32
N ASP A 61 12.85 30.28 -11.71
CA ASP A 61 14.19 29.71 -11.59
C ASP A 61 14.47 29.34 -10.13
N THR A 62 15.01 28.14 -9.90
CA THR A 62 15.31 27.61 -8.58
C THR A 62 16.55 26.73 -8.62
N THR A 63 16.97 26.25 -7.46
CA THR A 63 18.02 25.23 -7.33
C THR A 63 17.49 23.97 -6.67
N LEU A 64 17.98 22.80 -7.07
CA LEU A 64 17.72 21.51 -6.42
C LEU A 64 19.01 20.70 -6.36
N ALA A 65 19.42 20.25 -5.16
CA ALA A 65 20.64 19.46 -4.96
C ALA A 65 21.90 20.07 -5.62
N GLY A 66 22.03 21.40 -5.62
CA GLY A 66 23.15 22.13 -6.24
C GLY A 66 23.00 22.41 -7.75
N TYR A 67 21.94 21.90 -8.40
CA TYR A 67 21.66 22.16 -9.81
C TYR A 67 20.69 23.32 -10.01
N ASN A 68 20.92 24.14 -11.04
CA ASN A 68 19.98 25.17 -11.48
C ASN A 68 18.84 24.54 -12.27
N ILE A 69 17.60 24.83 -11.87
CA ILE A 69 16.37 24.38 -12.51
C ILE A 69 15.64 25.63 -13.03
N PRO A 70 15.67 25.90 -14.34
CA PRO A 70 14.99 27.05 -14.93
C PRO A 70 13.47 27.00 -14.75
N LYS A 71 12.84 28.18 -14.76
CA LYS A 71 11.40 28.33 -14.91
C LYS A 71 10.93 27.61 -16.17
N GLY A 72 9.81 26.90 -16.06
CA GLY A 72 9.23 26.13 -17.17
C GLY A 72 9.78 24.70 -17.29
N THR A 73 10.77 24.30 -16.48
CA THR A 73 11.20 22.90 -16.42
C THR A 73 10.09 22.00 -15.86
N ILE A 74 9.81 20.90 -16.57
CA ILE A 74 8.94 19.82 -16.07
C ILE A 74 9.74 18.97 -15.10
N VAL A 75 9.17 18.70 -13.93
CA VAL A 75 9.74 17.86 -12.89
C VAL A 75 8.87 16.63 -12.70
N MET A 76 9.49 15.45 -12.80
CA MET A 76 8.85 14.15 -12.58
C MET A 76 9.36 13.55 -11.27
N PRO A 77 8.58 13.56 -10.18
CA PRO A 77 8.98 12.95 -8.92
C PRO A 77 9.04 11.42 -9.04
N ASN A 78 10.23 10.83 -8.91
CA ASN A 78 10.38 9.37 -8.92
C ASN A 78 10.11 8.79 -7.52
N LEU A 79 8.85 8.51 -7.22
CA LEU A 79 8.41 7.92 -5.95
C LEU A 79 8.89 6.47 -5.83
N ASP A 80 8.92 5.74 -6.94
CA ASP A 80 9.37 4.35 -6.96
C ASP A 80 10.82 4.19 -6.52
N ALA A 81 11.72 5.08 -6.95
CA ALA A 81 13.10 5.09 -6.48
C ALA A 81 13.22 5.22 -4.95
N ILE A 82 12.30 5.94 -4.31
CA ILE A 82 12.26 6.08 -2.85
C ILE A 82 11.68 4.83 -2.22
N HIS A 83 10.54 4.34 -2.73
CA HIS A 83 9.87 3.14 -2.24
C HIS A 83 10.70 1.86 -2.41
N ALA A 84 11.58 1.80 -3.41
CA ALA A 84 12.47 0.69 -3.72
C ALA A 84 13.92 0.90 -3.23
N SER A 85 14.22 1.99 -2.51
CA SER A 85 15.58 2.28 -2.03
C SER A 85 16.05 1.27 -0.99
N LYS A 86 17.18 0.62 -1.26
CA LYS A 86 17.87 -0.27 -0.30
C LYS A 86 18.44 0.51 0.89
N GLU A 87 18.83 1.75 0.71
CA GLU A 87 19.36 2.58 1.79
C GLU A 87 18.27 2.93 2.83
N ILE A 88 17.04 3.19 2.34
CA ILE A 88 15.90 3.55 3.18
C ILE A 88 15.24 2.30 3.79
N TRP A 89 15.00 1.28 2.97
CA TRP A 89 14.17 0.13 3.35
C TRP A 89 14.96 -1.13 3.69
N ARG A 90 16.28 -1.13 3.48
CA ARG A 90 17.23 -2.26 3.63
C ARG A 90 16.99 -3.39 2.64
N ASP A 91 15.79 -3.95 2.64
CA ASP A 91 15.34 -5.08 1.83
C ASP A 91 14.01 -4.79 1.11
N PRO A 92 13.97 -3.76 0.26
CA PRO A 92 12.76 -3.27 -0.40
C PRO A 92 12.04 -4.32 -1.26
N GLU A 93 12.76 -5.33 -1.74
CA GLU A 93 12.22 -6.45 -2.50
C GLU A 93 11.31 -7.36 -1.66
N ASN A 94 11.54 -7.45 -0.35
CA ASN A 94 10.75 -8.29 0.55
C ASN A 94 9.48 -7.56 0.99
N PHE A 95 8.33 -8.22 0.81
CA PHE A 95 7.07 -7.78 1.37
C PHE A 95 7.06 -8.05 2.88
N ARG A 96 7.24 -7.01 3.70
CA ARG A 96 7.33 -7.13 5.15
C ARG A 96 6.53 -6.04 5.85
N PRO A 97 5.23 -6.27 6.15
CA PRO A 97 4.39 -5.34 6.90
C PRO A 97 5.01 -4.89 8.23
N GLU A 98 5.78 -5.76 8.88
CA GLU A 98 6.43 -5.50 10.16
C GLU A 98 7.38 -4.29 10.13
N ARG A 99 7.81 -3.79 8.95
CA ARG A 99 8.61 -2.56 8.86
C ARG A 99 7.86 -1.29 9.28
N PHE A 100 6.53 -1.37 9.35
CA PHE A 100 5.64 -0.31 9.82
C PHE A 100 5.12 -0.55 11.24
N LEU A 101 5.71 -1.49 11.97
CA LEU A 101 5.34 -1.80 13.35
C LEU A 101 6.54 -1.65 14.29
N ASP A 102 6.32 -1.09 15.47
CA ASP A 102 7.31 -1.08 16.54
C ASP A 102 7.33 -2.42 17.30
N ALA A 103 8.25 -2.57 18.25
CA ALA A 103 8.38 -3.78 19.05
C ALA A 103 7.14 -4.11 19.91
N LYS A 104 6.22 -3.15 20.08
CA LYS A 104 4.94 -3.30 20.80
C LYS A 104 3.76 -3.48 19.83
N GLY A 105 4.00 -3.56 18.52
CA GLY A 105 2.97 -3.67 17.50
C GLY A 105 2.24 -2.37 17.17
N ASN A 106 2.76 -1.20 17.55
CA ASN A 106 2.19 0.09 17.16
C ASN A 106 2.67 0.54 15.78
N ILE A 107 1.81 1.27 15.06
CA ILE A 107 2.14 1.80 13.74
C ILE A 107 3.26 2.83 13.83
N ILE A 108 4.30 2.59 13.04
CA ILE A 108 5.38 3.55 12.78
C ILE A 108 5.05 4.27 11.48
N LYS A 109 4.92 5.60 11.56
CA LYS A 109 4.86 6.44 10.35
C LYS A 109 6.26 6.60 9.77
N ARG A 110 6.35 6.47 8.44
CA ARG A 110 7.58 6.66 7.66
C ARG A 110 7.33 7.78 6.68
N GLU A 111 8.14 8.85 6.76
CA GLU A 111 8.01 10.00 5.85
C GLU A 111 8.39 9.62 4.42
N GLU A 112 9.17 8.54 4.27
CA GLU A 112 9.62 8.00 2.98
C GLU A 112 8.51 7.20 2.27
N LEU A 113 7.40 6.88 2.95
CA LEU A 113 6.21 6.32 2.33
C LEU A 113 5.33 7.45 1.79
N MET A 114 5.40 7.71 0.49
CA MET A 114 4.72 8.83 -0.17
C MET A 114 3.82 8.40 -1.33
N PRO A 115 2.89 7.43 -1.16
CA PRO A 115 2.03 6.94 -2.24
C PRO A 115 1.06 8.01 -2.78
N PHE A 116 0.89 9.11 -2.06
CA PHE A 116 0.03 10.25 -2.42
C PHE A 116 0.82 11.51 -2.80
N SER A 117 2.15 11.38 -3.01
CA SER A 117 3.09 12.50 -3.13
C SER A 117 3.13 13.37 -1.87
N ILE A 118 3.72 14.56 -1.96
CA ILE A 118 3.87 15.52 -0.85
C ILE A 118 3.69 16.98 -1.33
N GLY A 119 3.64 17.91 -0.37
CA GLY A 119 3.60 19.34 -0.64
C GLY A 119 2.22 19.84 -1.07
N ARG A 120 2.16 21.03 -1.70
CA ARG A 120 0.90 21.74 -2.01
C ARG A 120 -0.02 20.99 -2.99
N ARG A 121 0.49 19.98 -3.67
CA ARG A 121 -0.23 19.17 -4.67
C ARG A 121 -0.32 17.70 -4.24
N ILE A 122 -0.15 17.42 -2.95
CA ILE A 122 -0.48 16.12 -2.35
C ILE A 122 -1.90 15.73 -2.74
N CYS A 123 -2.14 14.43 -2.95
CA CYS A 123 -3.43 13.93 -3.36
C CYS A 123 -4.54 14.39 -2.41
N LEU A 124 -5.47 15.22 -2.90
CA LEU A 124 -6.62 15.70 -2.13
C LEU A 124 -7.50 14.53 -1.63
N GLY A 125 -7.49 13.41 -2.34
CA GLY A 125 -8.24 12.21 -2.01
C GLY A 125 -7.56 11.27 -1.01
N GLU A 126 -6.38 11.61 -0.46
CA GLU A 126 -5.63 10.73 0.44
C GLU A 126 -6.47 10.21 1.62
N SER A 127 -7.24 11.08 2.26
CA SER A 127 -8.07 10.72 3.42
C SER A 127 -9.16 9.72 3.06
N LEU A 128 -9.85 9.95 1.93
CA LEU A 128 -10.87 9.05 1.40
C LEU A 128 -10.27 7.71 0.98
N ALA A 129 -9.18 7.72 0.21
CA ALA A 129 -8.51 6.50 -0.24
C ALA A 129 -8.05 5.64 0.95
N LYS A 130 -7.49 6.25 2.00
CA LYS A 130 -7.10 5.55 3.23
C LYS A 130 -8.29 4.97 4.01
N MET A 131 -9.47 5.58 3.90
CA MET A 131 -10.70 5.08 4.50
C MET A 131 -11.24 3.90 3.69
N GLU A 132 -11.34 4.04 2.38
CA GLU A 132 -11.83 3.00 1.47
C GLU A 132 -10.95 1.75 1.51
N LEU A 133 -9.63 1.91 1.39
CA LEU A 133 -8.68 0.78 1.47
C LEU A 133 -8.86 0.01 2.77
N PHE A 134 -8.99 0.72 3.89
CA PHE A 134 -9.20 0.09 5.18
C PHE A 134 -10.53 -0.68 5.21
N LEU A 135 -11.65 -0.01 4.92
CA LEU A 135 -12.99 -0.59 5.04
C LEU A 135 -13.21 -1.77 4.08
N TYR A 136 -12.81 -1.64 2.83
CA TYR A 136 -12.94 -2.71 1.85
C TYR A 136 -12.09 -3.92 2.25
N LEU A 137 -10.80 -3.71 2.54
CA LEU A 137 -9.92 -4.82 2.85
C LEU A 137 -10.28 -5.50 4.17
N SER A 138 -10.61 -4.75 5.23
CA SER A 138 -11.04 -5.34 6.50
C SER A 138 -12.31 -6.18 6.33
N THR A 139 -13.29 -5.66 5.59
CA THR A 139 -14.56 -6.37 5.35
C THR A 139 -14.34 -7.62 4.51
N LEU A 140 -13.53 -7.51 3.45
CA LEU A 140 -13.21 -8.62 2.56
C LEU A 140 -12.44 -9.73 3.28
N PHE A 141 -11.40 -9.39 4.06
CA PHE A 141 -10.62 -10.39 4.80
C PHE A 141 -11.40 -11.00 5.98
N GLN A 142 -12.36 -10.28 6.56
CA GLN A 142 -13.26 -10.85 7.57
C GLN A 142 -14.12 -11.96 6.95
N LYS A 143 -14.68 -11.71 5.77
CA LYS A 143 -15.69 -12.59 5.15
C LYS A 143 -15.09 -13.69 4.29
N PHE A 144 -13.96 -13.43 3.63
CA PHE A 144 -13.42 -14.30 2.61
C PHE A 144 -11.97 -14.68 2.89
N GLU A 145 -11.65 -15.92 2.54
CA GLU A 145 -10.31 -16.36 2.23
C GLU A 145 -10.10 -16.27 0.71
N PHE A 146 -9.07 -15.54 0.32
CA PHE A 146 -8.64 -15.41 -1.06
C PHE A 146 -7.65 -16.51 -1.40
N LEU A 147 -8.02 -17.33 -2.37
CA LEU A 147 -7.22 -18.43 -2.88
C LEU A 147 -6.93 -18.26 -4.37
N PRO A 148 -5.83 -18.84 -4.88
CA PRO A 148 -5.58 -18.92 -6.31
C PRO A 148 -6.73 -19.62 -7.06
N ALA A 149 -6.94 -19.24 -8.33
CA ALA A 149 -7.94 -19.85 -9.22
C ALA A 149 -7.77 -21.38 -9.33
N SER A 150 -6.53 -21.87 -9.24
CA SER A 150 -6.20 -23.28 -9.05
C SER A 150 -4.99 -23.38 -8.12
N PRO A 151 -4.82 -24.46 -7.32
CA PRO A 151 -3.75 -24.57 -6.32
C PRO A 151 -2.35 -24.20 -6.83
N ASP A 152 -2.04 -24.58 -8.07
CA ASP A 152 -0.72 -24.36 -8.69
C ASP A 152 -0.63 -23.07 -9.55
N LYS A 153 -1.68 -22.23 -9.55
CA LYS A 153 -1.79 -21.03 -10.40
C LYS A 153 -1.81 -19.75 -9.59
N VAL A 154 -0.75 -19.52 -8.79
CA VAL A 154 -0.56 -18.21 -8.18
C VAL A 154 -0.17 -17.21 -9.29
N PRO A 155 -0.90 -16.09 -9.47
CA PRO A 155 -0.62 -15.14 -10.54
C PRO A 155 0.78 -14.53 -10.40
N PRO A 156 1.50 -14.24 -11.50
CA PRO A 156 2.78 -13.54 -11.43
C PRO A 156 2.60 -12.14 -10.81
N LEU A 157 3.67 -11.62 -10.18
CA LEU A 157 3.70 -10.25 -9.66
C LEU A 157 4.18 -9.24 -10.72
N GLN A 158 3.73 -9.44 -11.96
CA GLN A 158 4.11 -8.58 -13.08
C GLN A 158 3.08 -7.46 -13.24
N ASP A 159 3.57 -6.24 -13.33
CA ASP A 159 2.73 -5.06 -13.53
C ASP A 159 2.70 -4.64 -15.00
N THR A 160 1.52 -4.21 -15.43
CA THR A 160 1.33 -3.40 -16.64
C THR A 160 1.66 -1.94 -16.33
N TRP A 161 2.56 -1.37 -17.13
CA TRP A 161 3.05 -0.01 -16.92
C TRP A 161 2.29 0.99 -17.79
N GLY A 162 1.69 1.99 -17.13
CA GLY A 162 1.12 3.19 -17.73
C GLY A 162 1.36 4.39 -16.82
N LEU A 163 0.44 5.36 -16.84
CA LEU A 163 0.41 6.41 -15.81
C LEU A 163 0.26 5.79 -14.41
N VAL A 164 -0.51 4.71 -14.34
CA VAL A 164 -0.69 3.87 -13.16
C VAL A 164 -0.08 2.52 -13.47
N ALA A 165 0.70 1.97 -12.54
CA ALA A 165 1.14 0.58 -12.55
C ALA A 165 0.02 -0.28 -11.93
N ALA A 166 -0.44 -1.27 -12.68
CA ALA A 166 -1.50 -2.18 -12.25
C ALA A 166 -1.07 -3.63 -12.51
N PRO A 167 -1.46 -4.59 -11.64
CA PRO A 167 -1.18 -6.00 -11.89
C PRO A 167 -1.84 -6.45 -13.21
N GLU A 168 -1.20 -7.37 -13.93
CA GLU A 168 -1.85 -8.04 -15.06
C GLU A 168 -3.17 -8.70 -14.63
N PRO A 169 -4.18 -8.79 -15.53
CA PRO A 169 -5.45 -9.43 -15.19
C PRO A 169 -5.26 -10.84 -14.62
N PHE A 170 -5.86 -11.11 -13.46
CA PHE A 170 -5.79 -12.40 -12.79
C PHE A 170 -7.12 -12.80 -12.15
N GLU A 171 -7.31 -14.09 -11.97
CA GLU A 171 -8.49 -14.67 -11.33
C GLU A 171 -8.17 -15.17 -9.93
N ILE A 172 -9.15 -15.06 -9.03
CA ILE A 172 -9.07 -15.54 -7.66
C ILE A 172 -10.36 -16.29 -7.30
N ARG A 173 -10.26 -17.16 -6.30
CA ARG A 173 -11.43 -17.71 -5.60
C ARG A 173 -11.60 -16.98 -4.29
N CYS A 174 -12.81 -16.49 -4.05
CA CYS A 174 -13.23 -15.96 -2.75
C CYS A 174 -14.01 -17.06 -2.04
N VAL A 175 -13.42 -17.70 -1.04
CA VAL A 175 -14.07 -18.73 -0.23
C VAL A 175 -14.59 -18.07 1.03
N GLU A 176 -15.88 -18.18 1.31
CA GLU A 176 -16.47 -17.63 2.53
C GLU A 176 -15.87 -18.33 3.77
N ARG A 177 -15.46 -17.56 4.77
CA ARG A 177 -14.92 -18.09 6.02
C ARG A 177 -16.07 -18.59 6.89
N ALA A 178 -15.95 -19.80 7.42
CA ALA A 178 -16.93 -20.32 8.36
C ALA A 178 -16.87 -19.50 9.66
N ASN A 179 -18.04 -19.13 10.17
CA ASN A 179 -18.20 -18.47 11.47
C ASN A 179 -17.89 -19.44 12.62
#